data_AF-A0A1W6AIT6-F1
#
_entry.id   AF-A0A1W6AIT6-F1
#
_cell.length_a   1.000
_cell.length_b   1.000
_cell.length_c   1.000
_cell.angle_alpha   90.00
_cell.angle_beta   90.00
_cell.angle_gamma   90.00
#
_symmetry.space_group_name_H-M   'P 1'
#
loop_
_entity.id
_entity.type
_entity.pdbx_description
1 polymer ?
#
loop_
_entity_poly.entity_id
_entity_poly.type
_entity_poly.pdbx_seq_one_letter_code
_entity_poly.pdbx_strand_id
1 'polypeptide(L)'
;MEEKRDVVGEVHLKTIDVSHITNLAESTIRKYSLELEKQGYRFNKDGDTRLYHTDDVTVFNTLKEIREKTKVSLSHAVAVLMTQQAKLLQSVAAKEVAVSMVEGREEQHALQNVSLEIQKHFESMKAEFISFREELETERQSNQFFRHELEAERHKNQELENKLDHIMDELKKLNSKTNTINQEPKRKKLFGLF
;
A
#
# COMPACT_ATOMS: atom_id res chain seq x y z
N MET A 1 -26.78 -7.32 1.91
CA MET A 1 -25.90 -6.33 1.27
C MET A 1 -24.94 -7.12 0.40
N GLU A 2 -25.07 -6.93 -0.90
CA GLU A 2 -24.61 -7.84 -1.94
C GLU A 2 -23.18 -7.52 -2.38
N GLU A 3 -22.45 -8.59 -2.67
CA GLU A 3 -21.04 -8.72 -3.04
C GLU A 3 -20.66 -7.80 -4.23
N LYS A 4 -19.70 -6.89 -4.03
CA LYS A 4 -18.94 -6.32 -5.16
C LYS A 4 -17.83 -7.30 -5.51
N ARG A 5 -18.10 -8.19 -6.47
CA ARG A 5 -17.05 -8.91 -7.18
C ARG A 5 -16.48 -7.95 -8.23
N ASP A 6 -15.20 -7.61 -8.10
CA ASP A 6 -14.45 -6.99 -9.18
C ASP A 6 -14.41 -7.98 -10.34
N VAL A 7 -15.26 -7.74 -11.33
CA VAL A 7 -15.19 -8.41 -12.62
C VAL A 7 -13.95 -7.83 -13.31
N VAL A 8 -12.85 -8.59 -13.30
CA VAL A 8 -11.70 -8.35 -14.17
C VAL A 8 -12.26 -8.28 -15.59
N GLY A 9 -12.35 -7.07 -16.14
CA GLY A 9 -12.88 -6.84 -17.46
C GLY A 9 -12.05 -7.62 -18.47
N GLU A 10 -12.66 -8.62 -19.08
CA GLU A 10 -12.06 -9.39 -20.18
C GLU A 10 -11.72 -8.40 -21.31
N VAL A 11 -10.42 -8.19 -21.55
CA VAL A 11 -9.93 -7.19 -22.49
C VAL A 11 -10.12 -7.73 -23.90
N HIS A 12 -11.14 -7.21 -24.59
CA HIS A 12 -11.43 -7.55 -25.97
C HIS A 12 -10.67 -6.60 -26.91
N LEU A 13 -9.87 -7.17 -27.81
CA LEU A 13 -9.08 -6.44 -28.80
C LEU A 13 -9.86 -6.30 -30.11
N LYS A 14 -9.79 -5.12 -30.74
CA LYS A 14 -10.34 -4.90 -32.09
C LYS A 14 -9.30 -5.28 -33.15
N THR A 15 -9.74 -5.40 -34.42
CA THR A 15 -8.84 -5.72 -35.55
C THR A 15 -7.64 -4.77 -35.64
N ILE A 16 -7.85 -3.48 -35.32
CA ILE A 16 -6.80 -2.46 -35.29
C ILE A 16 -5.74 -2.80 -34.24
N ASP A 17 -6.17 -3.16 -33.03
CA ASP A 17 -5.27 -3.50 -31.92
C ASP A 17 -4.44 -4.75 -32.26
N VAL A 18 -5.08 -5.78 -32.82
CA VAL A 18 -4.40 -7.00 -33.28
C VAL A 18 -3.42 -6.71 -34.41
N SER A 19 -3.74 -5.78 -35.31
CA SER A 19 -2.85 -5.32 -36.39
C SER A 19 -1.58 -4.71 -35.83
N HIS A 20 -1.69 -3.84 -34.84
CA HIS A 20 -0.53 -3.24 -34.17
C HIS A 20 0.32 -4.28 -33.43
N ILE A 21 -0.31 -5.25 -32.75
CA ILE A 21 0.41 -6.25 -31.95
C ILE A 21 1.14 -7.28 -32.83
N THR A 22 0.48 -7.79 -33.87
CA THR A 22 1.02 -8.86 -34.73
C THR A 22 1.88 -8.34 -35.89
N ASN A 23 1.85 -7.01 -36.11
CA ASN A 23 2.43 -6.35 -37.27
C ASN A 23 1.94 -7.01 -38.60
N LEU A 24 0.65 -7.33 -38.64
CA LEU A 24 -0.06 -7.84 -39.81
C LEU A 24 -1.07 -6.79 -40.24
N ALA A 25 -1.16 -6.48 -41.53
CA ALA A 25 -2.20 -5.58 -42.03
C ALA A 25 -3.60 -6.09 -41.67
N GLU A 26 -4.53 -5.20 -41.31
CA GLU A 26 -5.91 -5.56 -40.96
C GLU A 26 -6.60 -6.45 -42.00
N SER A 27 -6.33 -6.24 -43.30
CA SER A 27 -6.84 -7.08 -44.38
C SER A 27 -6.36 -8.53 -44.30
N THR A 28 -5.11 -8.73 -43.87
CA THR A 28 -4.53 -10.06 -43.63
C THR A 28 -5.17 -10.72 -42.42
N ILE A 29 -5.41 -9.96 -41.35
CA ILE A 29 -6.08 -10.47 -40.14
C ILE A 29 -7.50 -10.91 -40.48
N ARG A 30 -8.28 -10.10 -41.21
CA ARG A 30 -9.63 -10.48 -41.66
C ARG A 30 -9.62 -11.74 -42.52
N LYS A 31 -8.63 -11.87 -43.42
CA LYS A 31 -8.45 -13.07 -44.26
C LYS A 31 -8.10 -14.31 -43.44
N TYR A 32 -7.23 -14.17 -42.44
CA TYR A 32 -6.85 -15.28 -41.56
C TYR A 32 -8.01 -15.69 -40.67
N SER A 33 -8.76 -14.73 -40.10
CA SER A 33 -9.96 -15.02 -39.32
C SER A 33 -10.98 -15.83 -40.12
N LEU A 34 -11.23 -15.45 -41.38
CA LEU A 34 -12.19 -16.16 -42.21
C LEU A 34 -11.75 -17.60 -42.53
N GLU A 35 -10.46 -17.83 -42.75
CA GLU A 35 -9.93 -19.17 -42.99
C GLU A 35 -9.90 -20.03 -41.73
N LEU A 36 -9.64 -19.42 -40.56
CA LEU A 36 -9.74 -20.05 -39.26
C LEU A 36 -11.19 -20.46 -38.94
N GLU A 37 -12.17 -19.58 -39.21
CA GLU A 37 -13.60 -19.86 -39.02
C GLU A 37 -14.07 -21.04 -39.89
N LYS A 38 -13.62 -21.13 -41.14
CA LYS A 38 -13.93 -22.25 -42.03
C LYS A 38 -13.43 -23.59 -41.49
N GLN A 39 -12.30 -23.58 -40.80
CA GLN A 39 -11.67 -24.76 -40.22
C GLN A 39 -12.17 -25.06 -38.79
N GLY A 40 -13.20 -24.35 -38.33
CA GLY A 40 -13.91 -24.61 -37.06
C GLY A 40 -13.47 -23.75 -35.88
N TYR A 41 -12.55 -22.79 -36.08
CA TYR A 41 -12.18 -21.86 -35.02
C TYR A 41 -13.30 -20.85 -34.75
N ARG A 42 -13.63 -20.60 -33.48
CA ARG A 42 -14.72 -19.70 -33.10
C ARG A 42 -14.15 -18.45 -32.46
N PHE A 43 -14.26 -17.32 -33.17
CA PHE A 43 -14.00 -16.00 -32.58
C PHE A 43 -15.22 -15.52 -31.82
N ASN A 44 -14.99 -14.74 -30.77
CA ASN A 44 -16.03 -13.99 -30.11
C ASN A 44 -16.54 -12.89 -31.05
N LYS A 45 -17.86 -12.73 -31.14
CA LYS A 45 -18.51 -11.75 -32.00
C LYS A 45 -19.47 -10.92 -31.18
N ASP A 46 -19.35 -9.61 -31.31
CA ASP A 46 -20.35 -8.65 -30.85
C ASP A 46 -21.08 -8.12 -32.10
N GLY A 47 -22.19 -8.79 -32.43
CA GLY A 47 -22.91 -8.60 -33.68
C GLY A 47 -22.05 -9.00 -34.91
N ASP A 48 -21.77 -8.03 -35.77
CA ASP A 48 -20.94 -8.21 -36.98
C ASP A 48 -19.43 -7.96 -36.72
N THR A 49 -19.08 -7.43 -35.55
CA THR A 49 -17.69 -7.13 -35.20
C THR A 49 -17.06 -8.29 -34.45
N ARG A 50 -15.91 -8.76 -34.94
CA ARG A 50 -15.10 -9.77 -34.25
C ARG A 50 -14.32 -9.11 -33.12
N LEU A 51 -14.44 -9.69 -31.93
CA LEU A 51 -13.67 -9.33 -30.75
C LEU A 51 -12.61 -10.40 -30.54
N TYR A 52 -11.34 -9.97 -30.57
CA TYR A 52 -10.21 -10.86 -30.46
C TYR A 52 -9.71 -10.92 -29.01
N HIS A 53 -9.37 -12.12 -28.55
CA HIS A 53 -8.68 -12.31 -27.27
C HIS A 53 -7.16 -12.33 -27.47
N THR A 54 -6.41 -12.28 -26.37
CA THR A 54 -4.95 -12.46 -26.37
C THR A 54 -4.56 -13.79 -27.02
N ASP A 55 -5.37 -14.83 -26.86
CA ASP A 55 -5.12 -16.15 -27.48
C ASP A 55 -5.19 -16.06 -29.01
N ASP A 56 -6.13 -15.29 -29.56
CA ASP A 56 -6.25 -15.09 -31.01
C ASP A 56 -5.01 -14.42 -31.60
N VAL A 57 -4.39 -13.50 -30.86
CA VAL A 57 -3.12 -12.86 -31.24
C VAL A 57 -2.01 -13.90 -31.38
N THR A 58 -1.95 -14.88 -30.46
CA THR A 58 -0.95 -15.95 -30.53
C THR A 58 -1.18 -16.85 -31.76
N VAL A 59 -2.44 -17.14 -32.09
CA VAL A 59 -2.81 -17.89 -33.30
C VAL A 59 -2.38 -17.13 -34.57
N PHE A 60 -2.55 -15.81 -34.62
CA PHE A 60 -2.11 -15.03 -35.77
C PHE A 60 -0.58 -14.99 -35.91
N ASN A 61 0.15 -14.87 -34.80
CA ASN A 61 1.62 -14.89 -34.80
C ASN A 61 2.18 -16.26 -35.23
N THR A 62 1.60 -17.35 -34.75
CA THR A 62 1.99 -18.70 -35.16
C THR A 62 1.67 -18.96 -36.63
N LEU A 63 0.52 -18.51 -37.14
CA LEU A 63 0.21 -18.57 -38.58
C LEU A 63 1.19 -17.75 -39.43
N LYS A 64 1.58 -16.56 -38.95
CA LYS A 64 2.59 -15.74 -39.61
C LYS A 64 3.92 -16.50 -39.71
N GLU A 65 4.38 -17.07 -38.61
CA GLU A 65 5.63 -17.83 -38.55
C GLU A 65 5.62 -19.07 -39.45
N ILE A 66 4.52 -19.85 -39.45
CA ILE A 66 4.37 -21.01 -40.33
C ILE A 66 4.47 -20.58 -41.80
N ARG A 67 3.78 -19.50 -42.19
CA ARG A 67 3.81 -19.01 -43.57
C ARG A 67 5.18 -18.48 -43.99
N GLU A 68 5.90 -17.80 -43.09
CA GLU A 68 7.26 -17.31 -43.35
C GLU A 68 8.25 -18.48 -43.52
N LYS A 69 8.18 -19.50 -42.66
CA LYS A 69 9.12 -20.62 -42.67
C LYS A 69 8.89 -21.62 -43.80
N THR A 70 7.63 -21.91 -44.13
CA THR A 70 7.30 -23.02 -45.02
C THR A 70 6.74 -22.62 -46.39
N LYS A 71 6.46 -21.33 -46.62
CA LYS A 71 5.85 -20.80 -47.87
C LYS A 71 4.57 -21.55 -48.31
N VAL A 72 3.89 -22.21 -47.38
CA VAL A 72 2.68 -22.98 -47.66
C VAL A 72 1.45 -22.07 -47.85
N SER A 73 0.40 -22.63 -48.47
CA SER A 73 -0.89 -21.95 -48.59
C SER A 73 -1.52 -21.71 -47.21
N LEU A 74 -2.30 -20.64 -47.09
CA LEU A 74 -2.95 -20.26 -45.83
C LEU A 74 -3.83 -21.37 -45.26
N SER A 75 -4.58 -22.07 -46.12
CA SER A 75 -5.44 -23.19 -45.71
C SER A 75 -4.64 -24.35 -45.10
N HIS A 76 -3.46 -24.65 -45.66
CA HIS A 76 -2.59 -25.70 -45.14
C HIS A 76 -1.92 -25.28 -43.82
N ALA A 77 -1.49 -24.02 -43.71
CA ALA A 77 -0.94 -23.48 -42.46
C ALA A 77 -1.96 -23.58 -41.31
N VAL A 78 -3.22 -23.23 -41.57
CA VAL A 78 -4.31 -23.35 -40.59
C VAL A 78 -4.56 -24.81 -40.22
N ALA A 79 -4.59 -25.74 -41.18
CA ALA A 79 -4.79 -27.15 -40.91
C ALA A 79 -3.64 -27.75 -40.06
N VAL A 80 -2.39 -27.35 -40.32
CA VAL A 80 -1.23 -27.75 -39.51
C VAL A 80 -1.35 -27.20 -38.09
N LEU A 81 -1.76 -25.95 -37.93
CA LEU A 81 -1.96 -25.35 -36.61
C LEU A 81 -3.05 -26.08 -35.82
N MET A 82 -4.21 -26.35 -36.44
CA MET A 82 -5.32 -27.06 -35.78
C MET A 82 -4.96 -28.50 -35.40
N THR A 83 -4.23 -29.21 -36.27
CA THR A 83 -3.79 -30.60 -35.99
C THR A 83 -2.70 -30.65 -34.92
N GLN A 84 -1.78 -29.68 -34.90
CA GLN A 84 -0.81 -29.52 -33.81
C GLN A 84 -1.50 -29.21 -32.48
N GLN A 85 -2.48 -28.31 -32.48
CA GLN A 85 -3.24 -27.95 -31.29
C GLN A 85 -4.07 -29.14 -30.78
N ALA A 86 -4.72 -29.91 -31.66
CA ALA A 86 -5.44 -31.13 -31.29
C ALA A 86 -4.52 -32.24 -30.72
N LYS A 87 -3.33 -32.40 -31.30
CA LYS A 87 -2.32 -33.37 -30.83
C LYS A 87 -1.70 -32.96 -29.50
N LEU A 88 -1.48 -31.65 -29.30
CA LEU A 88 -1.10 -31.09 -28.01
C LEU A 88 -2.17 -31.42 -26.98
N LEU A 89 -3.45 -31.10 -27.22
CA LEU A 89 -4.55 -31.39 -26.29
C LEU A 89 -4.66 -32.88 -25.90
N GLN A 90 -4.44 -33.81 -26.83
CA GLN A 90 -4.44 -35.25 -26.50
C GLN A 90 -3.21 -35.71 -25.70
N SER A 91 -2.02 -35.17 -25.98
CA SER A 91 -0.80 -35.52 -25.23
C SER A 91 -0.73 -34.83 -23.87
N VAL A 92 -1.31 -33.63 -23.79
CA VAL A 92 -1.47 -32.82 -22.59
C VAL A 92 -2.48 -33.49 -21.68
N ALA A 93 -3.64 -33.99 -22.15
CA ALA A 93 -4.59 -34.70 -21.28
C ALA A 93 -4.02 -35.96 -20.59
N ALA A 94 -3.16 -36.73 -21.26
CA ALA A 94 -2.54 -37.91 -20.65
C ALA A 94 -1.36 -37.56 -19.72
N LYS A 95 -0.66 -36.44 -19.98
CA LYS A 95 0.46 -35.97 -19.17
C LYS A 95 -0.01 -35.11 -17.98
N GLU A 96 -1.05 -34.32 -18.15
CA GLU A 96 -1.73 -33.53 -17.12
C GLU A 96 -2.33 -34.43 -16.03
N VAL A 97 -2.88 -35.61 -16.33
CA VAL A 97 -3.42 -36.47 -15.26
C VAL A 97 -2.31 -37.05 -14.37
N ALA A 98 -1.14 -37.35 -14.92
CA ALA A 98 0.01 -37.85 -14.15
C ALA A 98 0.80 -36.72 -13.47
N VAL A 99 0.90 -35.56 -14.12
CA VAL A 99 1.58 -34.36 -13.61
C VAL A 99 0.71 -33.63 -12.58
N SER A 100 -0.61 -33.47 -12.79
CA SER A 100 -1.53 -32.86 -11.82
C SER A 100 -1.67 -33.63 -10.49
N MET A 101 -1.47 -34.96 -10.49
CA MET A 101 -1.43 -35.73 -9.24
C MET A 101 -0.13 -35.53 -8.45
N VAL A 102 0.98 -35.19 -9.11
CA VAL A 102 2.28 -34.92 -8.48
C VAL A 102 2.43 -33.44 -8.14
N GLU A 103 2.13 -32.54 -9.08
CA GLU A 103 2.04 -31.08 -8.89
C GLU A 103 0.96 -30.74 -7.87
N GLY A 104 -0.22 -31.38 -7.88
CA GLY A 104 -1.25 -31.11 -6.87
C GLY A 104 -0.81 -31.46 -5.45
N ARG A 105 0.05 -32.47 -5.27
CA ARG A 105 0.65 -32.80 -3.96
C ARG A 105 1.79 -31.84 -3.60
N GLU A 106 2.69 -31.53 -4.52
CA GLU A 106 3.78 -30.58 -4.28
C GLU A 106 3.26 -29.15 -4.04
N GLU A 107 2.24 -28.71 -4.79
CA GLU A 107 1.53 -27.45 -4.60
C GLU A 107 0.78 -27.43 -3.27
N GLN A 108 0.12 -28.52 -2.87
CA GLN A 108 -0.51 -28.59 -1.54
C GLN A 108 0.51 -28.52 -0.41
N HIS A 109 1.66 -29.17 -0.55
CA HIS A 109 2.76 -29.05 0.41
C HIS A 109 3.37 -27.65 0.43
N ALA A 110 3.54 -27.02 -0.74
CA ALA A 110 4.04 -25.65 -0.85
C ALA A 110 3.06 -24.64 -0.23
N LEU A 111 1.76 -24.76 -0.53
CA LEU A 111 0.71 -23.93 0.05
C LEU A 111 0.59 -24.11 1.57
N GLN A 112 0.76 -25.34 2.08
CA GLN A 112 0.80 -25.62 3.52
C GLN A 112 2.00 -24.93 4.19
N ASN A 113 3.19 -24.99 3.56
CA ASN A 113 4.38 -24.33 4.07
C ASN A 113 4.24 -22.80 4.08
N VAL A 114 3.72 -22.23 3.00
CA VAL A 114 3.42 -20.78 2.94
C VAL A 114 2.39 -20.40 4.00
N SER A 115 1.34 -21.20 4.20
CA SER A 115 0.34 -20.93 5.25
C SER A 115 0.94 -20.95 6.66
N LEU A 116 1.86 -21.88 6.94
CA LEU A 116 2.56 -21.95 8.23
C LEU A 116 3.50 -20.76 8.42
N GLU A 117 4.19 -20.33 7.37
CA GLU A 117 5.08 -19.18 7.41
C GLU A 117 4.32 -17.87 7.60
N ILE A 118 3.18 -17.71 6.91
CA ILE A 118 2.24 -16.61 7.12
C ILE A 118 1.75 -16.59 8.57
N GLN A 119 1.33 -17.73 9.11
CA GLN A 119 0.85 -17.81 10.49
C GLN A 119 1.95 -17.42 11.49
N LYS A 120 3.17 -17.92 11.30
CA LYS A 120 4.33 -17.55 12.12
C LYS A 120 4.62 -16.05 12.05
N HIS A 121 4.52 -15.45 10.86
CA HIS A 121 4.71 -14.02 10.69
C HIS A 121 3.62 -13.20 11.40
N PHE A 122 2.36 -13.64 11.31
CA PHE A 122 1.25 -13.04 12.07
C PHE A 122 1.44 -13.14 13.58
N GLU A 123 1.91 -14.28 14.09
CA GLU A 123 2.20 -14.44 15.51
C GLU A 123 3.35 -13.52 15.96
N SER A 124 4.40 -13.37 15.15
CA SER A 124 5.50 -12.43 15.41
C SER A 124 5.00 -10.99 15.45
N MET A 125 4.24 -10.56 14.43
CA MET A 125 3.67 -9.21 14.38
C MET A 125 2.75 -8.94 15.57
N LYS A 126 1.96 -9.94 16.00
CA LYS A 126 1.08 -9.80 17.16
C LYS A 126 1.89 -9.63 18.45
N ALA A 127 2.99 -10.35 18.61
CA ALA A 127 3.87 -10.20 19.77
C ALA A 127 4.55 -8.82 19.79
N GLU A 128 5.07 -8.36 18.66
CA GLU A 128 5.63 -7.01 18.52
C GLU A 128 4.59 -5.92 18.82
N PHE A 129 3.37 -6.08 18.32
CA PHE A 129 2.29 -5.13 18.58
C PHE A 129 1.91 -5.05 20.07
N ILE A 130 1.91 -6.18 20.77
CA ILE A 130 1.68 -6.22 22.21
C ILE A 130 2.81 -5.49 22.94
N SER A 131 4.07 -5.79 22.61
CA SER A 131 5.25 -5.13 23.19
C SER A 131 5.23 -3.63 22.96
N PHE A 132 4.95 -3.18 21.73
CA PHE A 132 4.87 -1.77 21.38
C PHE A 132 3.77 -1.05 22.17
N ARG A 133 2.62 -1.70 22.35
CA ARG A 133 1.51 -1.12 23.13
C ARG A 133 1.87 -0.99 24.61
N GLU A 134 2.61 -1.94 25.17
CA GLU A 134 3.11 -1.87 26.55
C GLU A 134 4.11 -0.73 26.71
N GLU A 135 5.07 -0.58 25.80
CA GLU A 135 6.03 0.53 25.79
C GLU A 135 5.34 1.90 25.63
N LEU A 136 4.33 1.98 24.76
CA LEU A 136 3.56 3.21 24.59
C LEU A 136 2.81 3.60 25.88
N GLU A 137 2.25 2.63 26.61
CA GLU A 137 1.55 2.92 27.87
C GLU A 137 2.52 3.31 28.99
N THR A 138 3.70 2.69 29.08
CA THR A 138 4.71 3.09 30.07
C THR A 138 5.23 4.50 29.79
N GLU A 139 5.46 4.85 28.53
CA GLU A 139 5.87 6.20 28.14
C GLU A 139 4.75 7.23 28.40
N ARG A 140 3.48 6.86 28.17
CA ARG A 140 2.33 7.71 28.51
C ARG A 140 2.24 8.00 30.01
N GLN A 141 2.45 6.97 30.84
CA GLN A 141 2.46 7.11 32.30
C GLN A 141 3.63 7.97 32.79
N SER A 142 4.82 7.74 32.23
CA SER A 142 6.01 8.56 32.52
C SER A 142 5.78 10.03 32.16
N ASN A 143 5.26 10.30 30.96
CA ASN A 143 4.90 11.65 30.53
C ASN A 143 3.85 12.29 31.44
N GLN A 144 2.86 11.54 31.89
CA GLN A 144 1.86 12.05 32.84
C GLN A 144 2.50 12.41 34.19
N PHE A 145 3.42 11.57 34.69
CA PHE A 145 4.16 11.85 35.91
C PHE A 145 5.01 13.13 35.77
N PHE A 146 5.80 13.26 34.71
CA PHE A 146 6.60 14.45 34.46
C PHE A 146 5.76 15.72 34.34
N ARG A 147 4.58 15.64 33.73
CA ARG A 147 3.65 16.77 33.66
C ARG A 147 3.18 17.23 35.03
N HIS A 148 2.80 16.29 35.90
CA HIS A 148 2.40 16.62 37.27
C HIS A 148 3.55 17.21 38.08
N GLU A 149 4.76 16.66 37.94
CA GLU A 149 5.95 17.18 38.61
C GLU A 149 6.29 18.59 38.13
N LEU A 150 6.22 18.84 36.82
CA LEU A 150 6.44 20.16 36.23
C LEU A 150 5.39 21.18 36.71
N GLU A 151 4.12 20.79 36.81
CA GLU A 151 3.05 21.64 37.36
C GLU A 151 3.29 21.99 38.83
N ALA A 152 3.69 21.01 39.65
CA ALA A 152 4.02 21.23 41.05
C ALA A 152 5.20 22.18 41.21
N GLU A 153 6.24 22.04 40.39
CA GLU A 153 7.42 22.91 40.44
C GLU A 153 7.09 24.34 39.99
N ARG A 154 6.23 24.50 38.97
CA ARG A 154 5.70 25.81 38.57
C ARG A 154 4.93 26.47 39.70
N HIS A 155 4.10 25.73 40.44
CA HIS A 155 3.37 26.27 41.58
C HIS A 155 4.32 26.74 42.70
N LYS A 156 5.36 25.96 43.01
CA LYS A 156 6.39 26.38 43.99
C LYS A 156 7.11 27.65 43.55
N ASN A 157 7.50 27.73 42.28
CA ASN A 157 8.16 28.93 41.75
C ASN A 157 7.26 30.16 41.85
N GLN A 158 5.98 30.02 41.53
CA GLN A 158 5.01 31.11 41.70
C GLN A 158 4.86 31.52 43.18
N GLU A 159 4.87 30.57 44.12
CA GLU A 159 4.84 30.87 45.55
C GLU A 159 6.11 31.61 46.00
N LEU A 160 7.28 31.22 45.48
CA LEU A 160 8.55 31.91 45.74
C LEU A 160 8.56 33.32 45.17
N GLU A 161 8.06 33.53 43.94
CA GLU A 161 7.89 34.86 43.34
C GLU A 161 7.00 35.76 44.22
N ASN A 162 5.85 35.25 44.67
CA ASN A 162 4.96 35.99 45.57
C ASN A 162 5.64 36.36 46.90
N LYS A 163 6.47 35.47 47.47
CA LYS A 163 7.24 35.75 48.68
C LYS A 163 8.32 36.80 48.44
N LEU A 164 9.00 36.74 47.31
CA LEU A 164 10.00 37.73 46.91
C LEU A 164 9.37 39.12 46.76
N ASP A 165 8.21 39.21 46.09
CA ASP A 165 7.46 40.46 45.95
C ASP A 165 7.07 41.04 47.32
N HIS A 166 6.60 40.18 48.23
CA HIS A 166 6.26 40.60 49.58
C HIS A 166 7.47 41.17 50.35
N ILE A 167 8.61 40.47 50.30
CA ILE A 167 9.86 40.95 50.94
C ILE A 167 10.32 42.27 50.31
N MET A 168 10.23 42.40 48.99
CA MET A 168 10.58 43.63 48.27
C MET A 168 9.70 44.81 48.72
N ASP A 169 8.40 44.59 48.88
CA ASP A 169 7.47 45.59 49.41
C ASP A 169 7.77 45.97 50.86
N GLU A 170 8.10 45.00 51.72
CA GLU A 170 8.51 45.27 53.10
C GLU A 170 9.82 46.07 53.17
N LEU A 171 10.83 45.71 52.38
CA LEU A 171 12.09 46.45 52.29
C LEU A 171 11.87 47.88 51.82
N LYS A 172 10.98 48.11 50.85
CA LYS A 172 10.60 49.44 50.38
C LYS A 172 9.92 50.27 51.47
N LYS A 173 9.02 49.65 52.26
CA LYS A 173 8.38 50.30 53.43
C LYS A 173 9.39 50.64 54.52
N LEU A 174 10.33 49.74 54.81
CA LEU A 174 11.40 50.01 55.78
C LEU A 174 12.28 51.18 55.30
N ASN A 175 12.75 51.15 54.06
CA ASN A 175 13.62 52.21 53.53
C ASN A 175 12.94 53.59 53.52
N SER A 176 11.64 53.66 53.19
CA SER A 176 10.88 54.92 53.29
C SER A 176 10.68 55.40 54.74
N LYS A 177 10.53 54.50 55.71
CA LYS A 177 10.52 54.84 57.15
C LYS A 177 11.89 55.33 57.64
N THR A 178 12.98 54.70 57.23
CA THR A 178 14.33 55.15 57.60
C THR A 178 14.64 56.54 57.03
N ASN A 179 14.20 56.82 55.80
CA ASN A 179 14.36 58.13 55.18
C ASN A 179 13.51 59.24 55.84
N THR A 180 12.35 58.91 56.39
CA THR A 180 11.51 59.87 57.13
C THR A 180 12.02 60.12 58.55
N ILE A 181 12.56 59.11 59.24
CA ILE A 181 13.20 59.27 60.56
C ILE A 181 14.47 60.14 60.47
N ASN A 182 15.26 59.99 59.39
CA ASN A 182 16.43 60.84 59.14
C ASN A 182 16.09 62.30 58.76
N GLN A 183 14.81 62.63 58.55
CA GLN A 183 14.32 63.97 58.22
C GLN A 183 13.54 64.65 59.37
N GLU A 184 13.42 64.05 60.56
CA GLU A 184 12.84 64.76 61.71
C GLU A 184 13.75 65.92 62.16
N PRO A 185 13.18 67.11 62.45
CA PRO A 185 13.94 68.35 62.56
C PRO A 185 14.80 68.37 63.83
N LYS A 186 16.06 68.82 63.68
CA LYS A 186 16.96 69.24 64.77
C LYS A 186 16.16 70.05 65.79
N ARG A 187 15.85 69.47 66.96
CA ARG A 187 15.19 70.17 68.07
C ARG A 187 15.96 71.46 68.34
N LYS A 188 15.32 72.60 68.04
CA LYS A 188 15.87 73.94 68.34
C LYS A 188 16.12 74.00 69.84
N LYS A 189 17.39 74.16 70.23
CA LYS A 189 17.76 74.56 71.59
C LYS A 189 17.12 75.94 71.83
N LEU A 190 16.05 75.97 72.62
CA LEU A 190 15.56 77.20 73.23
C LEU A 190 16.58 77.60 74.31
N PHE A 191 17.41 78.58 73.99
CA PHE A 191 18.15 79.35 74.98
C PHE A 191 17.18 80.29 75.72
N GLY A 192 17.32 80.33 77.04
CA GLY A 192 16.88 81.42 77.93
C GLY A 192 17.63 81.23 79.24
N LEU A 193 18.77 81.91 79.44
CA LEU A 193 18.88 83.08 80.32
C LEU A 193 17.92 83.00 81.53
N PHE A 194 18.42 82.57 82.68
CA PHE A 194 18.79 83.43 83.83
C PHE A 194 19.77 82.67 84.74
#